data_AF-A0A6G1J8X6-F1
#
_entry.id   AF-A0A6G1J8X6-F1
#
_cell.length_a   1.000
_cell.length_b   1.000
_cell.length_c   1.000
_cell.angle_alpha   90.00
_cell.angle_beta   90.00
_cell.angle_gamma   90.00
#
_symmetry.space_group_name_H-M   'P 1'
#
loop_
_entity.id
_entity.type
_entity.pdbx_description
1 polymer ?
#
loop_
_entity_poly.entity_id
_entity_poly.type
_entity_poly.pdbx_seq_one_letter_code
_entity_poly.pdbx_strand_id
1 'polypeptide(L)'
;MPISLDRLPFDVLFYVSSHLQIDDILSLGHTCRQLKALLQENTLCRRAIETHVPYTKEARLAQEQQISYCDALSIVHDRRHAFSTAQPFSAYIMGQGNEYLYRDGILCILAGNIIRVLDADTSAEICEIDILGGETATPEGSTSSGEPKISLLSFNDDLVTVLYEKKGRSNTIRMLVFSTKQEPPSKGRQLTSFPLNSSYKLFVRHTADCVYYGTYTAQDDEGHHAWELKGVALTGKYDISECDPPLQLERFFGSDVGSTIAFEIHNEHFYAVSNQTSFEVEEIDWTSFYHCIRFPLGNPRSDAVEAIKTVYRRQHDEGPIHDSWTDITLQFDEATDRTMIVEARREWLATTSRQQRTFYISDFEWDKKSPPASEDGSPVLGASIGPLLPEDDAYTSVIDSSNNPNYAPKEYRPSWKFHPEISPECGSTRSFILARTKFKGYNYSCNTFLDFVEDERCCSESSSTPCLRLRVGTRREAPEKWTHPCQDTSSKAKSVSPSLQDDDVVYRHPPIRMWPPPSSQCACSKRLHTILNPALPGPAHGKSISGVLDKRRFVYMVRPGRSDNALGTIVVVNFTRGALPSKPNEAVPTDHGGSMEGQFNPSRWEWTPGACKKGVCW
;
A
#
# COMPACT_ATOMS: atom_id res chain seq x y z
N MET A 1 1.21 12.93 -51.48
CA MET A 1 0.99 11.66 -50.75
C MET A 1 0.91 12.00 -49.26
N PRO A 2 -0.02 11.44 -48.49
CA PRO A 2 -0.03 11.66 -47.05
C PRO A 2 1.23 11.02 -46.44
N ILE A 3 1.98 11.80 -45.64
CA ILE A 3 3.12 11.29 -44.88
C ILE A 3 2.56 10.51 -43.70
N SER A 4 2.96 9.25 -43.57
CA SER A 4 2.58 8.39 -42.46
C SER A 4 3.52 8.61 -41.27
N LEU A 5 3.01 8.37 -40.04
CA LEU A 5 3.74 8.64 -38.79
C LEU A 5 5.10 7.94 -38.74
N ASP A 6 5.17 6.69 -39.22
CA ASP A 6 6.40 5.88 -39.30
C ASP A 6 7.48 6.46 -40.22
N ARG A 7 7.14 7.42 -41.10
CA ARG A 7 8.08 8.06 -42.04
C ARG A 7 8.56 9.43 -41.60
N LEU A 8 8.16 9.89 -40.42
CA LEU A 8 8.62 11.16 -39.89
C LEU A 8 10.09 11.06 -39.43
N PRO A 9 10.86 12.17 -39.49
CA PRO A 9 12.20 12.23 -38.90
C PRO A 9 12.19 11.91 -37.41
N PHE A 10 13.29 11.35 -36.92
CA PHE A 10 13.43 10.99 -35.50
C PHE A 10 13.09 12.14 -34.56
N ASP A 11 13.61 13.34 -34.83
CA ASP A 11 13.40 14.50 -33.94
C ASP A 11 11.91 14.86 -33.79
N VAL A 12 11.13 14.72 -34.85
CA VAL A 12 9.69 14.97 -34.83
C VAL A 12 8.98 13.88 -34.03
N LEU A 13 9.34 12.61 -34.23
CA LEU A 13 8.76 11.50 -33.48
C LEU A 13 9.14 11.55 -32.00
N PHE A 14 10.39 11.88 -31.68
CA PHE A 14 10.85 12.12 -30.33
C PHE A 14 10.03 13.23 -29.66
N TYR A 15 9.83 14.37 -30.35
CA TYR A 15 9.02 15.46 -29.83
C TYR A 15 7.56 15.05 -29.57
N VAL A 16 6.94 14.33 -30.51
CA VAL A 16 5.56 13.81 -30.33
C VAL A 16 5.49 12.83 -29.16
N SER A 17 6.37 11.82 -29.14
CA SER A 17 6.40 10.81 -28.08
C SER A 17 6.72 11.38 -26.70
N SER A 18 7.41 12.51 -26.63
CA SER A 18 7.71 13.21 -25.36
C SER A 18 6.48 13.81 -24.67
N HIS A 19 5.34 13.90 -25.37
CA HIS A 19 4.07 14.38 -24.82
C HIS A 19 3.07 13.24 -24.57
N LEU A 20 3.49 11.98 -24.78
CA LEU A 20 2.68 10.80 -24.53
C LEU A 20 2.97 10.25 -23.13
N GLN A 21 1.95 9.65 -22.50
CA GLN A 21 2.15 8.90 -21.26
C GLN A 21 2.96 7.62 -21.52
N ILE A 22 3.60 7.07 -20.48
CA ILE A 22 4.41 5.84 -20.56
C ILE A 22 3.68 4.70 -21.28
N ASP A 23 2.41 4.47 -20.95
CA ASP A 23 1.61 3.39 -21.53
C ASP A 23 1.36 3.61 -23.03
N ASP A 24 1.19 4.86 -23.46
CA ASP A 24 0.95 5.24 -24.84
C ASP A 24 2.23 5.13 -25.68
N ILE A 25 3.38 5.52 -25.10
CA ILE A 25 4.70 5.35 -25.72
C ILE A 25 4.92 3.87 -26.09
N LEU A 26 4.67 2.94 -25.16
CA LEU A 26 4.86 1.51 -25.44
C LEU A 26 3.78 0.93 -26.36
N SER A 27 2.53 1.38 -26.23
CA SER A 27 1.46 0.99 -27.15
C SER A 27 1.77 1.41 -28.59
N LEU A 28 2.36 2.58 -28.79
CA LEU A 28 2.83 3.05 -30.09
C LEU A 28 3.87 2.09 -30.68
N GLY A 29 4.74 1.51 -29.86
CA GLY A 29 5.75 0.54 -30.30
C GLY A 29 5.22 -0.79 -30.74
N HIS A 30 4.03 -1.15 -30.25
CA HIS A 30 3.37 -2.37 -30.69
C HIS A 30 2.67 -2.22 -32.05
N THR A 31 2.60 -1.01 -32.61
CA THR A 31 1.91 -0.78 -33.90
C THR A 31 2.74 -1.19 -35.12
N CYS A 32 4.05 -0.91 -35.14
CA CYS A 32 4.92 -1.31 -36.25
C CYS A 32 6.39 -1.45 -35.83
N ARG A 33 7.19 -2.17 -36.64
CA ARG A 33 8.60 -2.45 -36.34
C ARG A 33 9.47 -1.19 -36.28
N GLN A 34 9.19 -0.19 -37.12
CA GLN A 34 9.96 1.04 -37.17
C GLN A 34 9.75 1.88 -35.91
N LEU A 35 8.49 2.09 -35.50
CA LEU A 35 8.17 2.77 -34.24
C LEU A 35 8.71 1.99 -33.03
N LYS A 36 8.67 0.65 -33.07
CA LYS A 36 9.31 -0.16 -32.04
C LYS A 36 10.81 0.11 -31.89
N ALA A 37 11.54 0.20 -33.01
CA ALA A 37 12.98 0.47 -32.98
C ALA A 37 13.26 1.87 -32.40
N LEU A 38 12.45 2.87 -32.74
CA LEU A 38 12.56 4.22 -32.19
C LEU A 38 12.30 4.29 -30.68
N LEU A 39 11.45 3.41 -30.16
CA LEU A 39 11.16 3.31 -28.73
C LEU A 39 12.21 2.52 -27.95
N GLN A 40 13.16 1.91 -28.65
CA GLN A 40 14.34 1.29 -28.04
C GLN A 40 15.52 2.27 -27.97
N GLU A 41 15.34 3.51 -28.43
CA GLU A 41 16.32 4.59 -28.27
C GLU A 41 16.36 5.09 -26.82
N ASN A 42 17.56 5.03 -26.23
CA ASN A 42 17.76 5.32 -24.82
C ASN A 42 17.41 6.77 -24.45
N THR A 43 17.52 7.71 -25.39
CA THR A 43 17.18 9.14 -25.17
C THR A 43 15.69 9.34 -24.91
N LEU A 44 14.82 8.64 -25.66
CA LEU A 44 13.37 8.68 -25.44
C LEU A 44 12.97 7.97 -24.16
N CYS A 45 13.54 6.78 -23.91
CA CYS A 45 13.32 6.05 -22.67
C CYS A 45 13.72 6.90 -21.45
N ARG A 46 14.87 7.57 -21.51
CA ARG A 46 15.34 8.49 -20.47
C ARG A 46 14.36 9.62 -20.23
N ARG A 47 13.93 10.31 -21.29
CA ARG A 47 12.98 11.42 -21.17
C ARG A 47 11.64 10.96 -20.57
N ALA A 48 11.13 9.81 -21.00
CA ALA A 48 9.88 9.26 -20.46
C ALA A 48 9.99 8.94 -18.96
N ILE A 49 11.10 8.31 -18.54
CA ILE A 49 11.36 7.99 -17.13
C ILE A 49 11.51 9.27 -16.29
N GLU A 50 12.34 10.21 -16.72
CA GLU A 50 12.61 11.45 -15.98
C GLU A 50 11.38 12.37 -15.92
N THR A 51 10.47 12.29 -16.89
CA THR A 51 9.26 13.12 -16.94
C THR A 51 8.10 12.53 -16.12
N HIS A 52 7.88 11.22 -16.20
CA HIS A 52 6.64 10.62 -15.67
C HIS A 52 6.83 9.79 -14.39
N VAL A 53 8.04 9.24 -14.16
CA VAL A 53 8.31 8.35 -13.02
C VAL A 53 9.71 8.52 -12.41
N PRO A 54 10.26 9.75 -12.28
CA PRO A 54 11.63 9.97 -11.81
C PRO A 54 11.90 9.43 -10.41
N TYR A 55 10.88 9.28 -9.57
CA TYR A 55 11.02 8.83 -8.18
C TYR A 55 10.79 7.32 -7.99
N THR A 56 10.74 6.56 -9.08
CA THR A 56 10.70 5.09 -9.00
C THR A 56 12.05 4.48 -8.67
N LYS A 57 12.05 3.30 -8.04
CA LYS A 57 13.27 2.50 -7.84
C LYS A 57 13.95 2.20 -9.18
N GLU A 58 13.18 1.92 -10.22
CA GLU A 58 13.67 1.69 -11.58
C GLU A 58 14.37 2.93 -12.17
N ALA A 59 13.81 4.12 -11.97
CA ALA A 59 14.43 5.38 -12.41
C ALA A 59 15.77 5.63 -11.70
N ARG A 60 15.81 5.42 -10.37
CA ARG A 60 17.05 5.56 -9.59
C ARG A 60 18.13 4.58 -10.07
N LEU A 61 17.78 3.31 -10.27
CA LEU A 61 18.71 2.30 -10.80
C LEU A 61 19.24 2.67 -12.19
N ALA A 62 18.42 3.28 -13.05
CA ALA A 62 18.84 3.75 -14.36
C ALA A 62 19.77 4.99 -14.27
N GLN A 63 19.48 5.93 -13.36
CA GLN A 63 20.34 7.09 -13.10
C GLN A 63 21.72 6.68 -12.56
N GLU A 64 21.75 5.65 -11.71
CA GLU A 64 22.97 5.02 -11.18
C GLU A 64 23.66 4.08 -12.19
N GLN A 65 23.15 3.99 -13.43
CA GLN A 65 23.69 3.16 -14.51
C GLN A 65 23.72 1.65 -14.20
N GLN A 66 22.89 1.17 -13.27
CA GLN A 66 22.76 -0.25 -12.97
C GLN A 66 21.89 -0.98 -14.00
N ILE A 67 20.93 -0.28 -14.60
CA ILE A 67 20.08 -0.76 -15.71
C ILE A 67 19.97 0.32 -16.78
N SER A 68 19.56 -0.04 -18.00
CA SER A 68 19.27 0.96 -19.03
C SER A 68 17.93 1.67 -18.75
N TYR A 69 17.73 2.90 -19.26
CA TYR A 69 16.43 3.56 -19.14
C TYR A 69 15.32 2.82 -19.88
N CYS A 70 15.64 2.08 -20.94
CA CYS A 70 14.65 1.27 -21.65
C CYS A 70 14.24 0.02 -20.85
N ASP A 71 15.17 -0.57 -20.08
CA ASP A 71 14.83 -1.61 -19.11
C ASP A 71 13.95 -1.05 -18.00
N ALA A 72 14.30 0.12 -17.45
CA ALA A 72 13.49 0.80 -16.45
C ALA A 72 12.06 1.07 -16.96
N LEU A 73 11.92 1.60 -18.17
CA LEU A 73 10.63 1.87 -18.81
C LEU A 73 9.81 0.59 -18.97
N SER A 74 10.45 -0.48 -19.43
CA SER A 74 9.82 -1.79 -19.63
C SER A 74 9.37 -2.40 -18.30
N ILE A 75 10.19 -2.33 -17.24
CA ILE A 75 9.87 -2.87 -15.92
C ILE A 75 8.70 -2.10 -15.29
N VAL A 76 8.72 -0.76 -15.35
CA VAL A 76 7.64 0.07 -14.81
C VAL A 76 6.31 -0.23 -15.51
N HIS A 77 6.32 -0.30 -16.84
CA HIS A 77 5.13 -0.65 -17.62
C HIS A 77 4.65 -2.07 -17.32
N ASP A 78 5.52 -3.08 -17.39
CA ASP A 78 5.16 -4.48 -17.16
C ASP A 78 4.55 -4.66 -15.77
N ARG A 79 5.13 -4.01 -14.74
CA ARG A 79 4.62 -4.00 -13.37
C ARG A 79 3.22 -3.37 -13.28
N ARG A 80 3.05 -2.15 -13.79
CA ARG A 80 1.76 -1.42 -13.74
C ARG A 80 0.69 -2.16 -14.54
N HIS A 81 1.06 -2.71 -15.69
CA HIS A 81 0.18 -3.49 -16.54
C HIS A 81 -0.26 -4.77 -15.83
N ALA A 82 0.69 -5.60 -15.36
CA ALA A 82 0.42 -6.83 -14.64
C ALA A 82 -0.45 -6.62 -13.40
N PHE A 83 -0.18 -5.56 -12.65
CA PHE A 83 -0.96 -5.20 -11.48
C PHE A 83 -2.39 -4.82 -11.85
N SER A 84 -2.57 -3.86 -12.77
CA SER A 84 -3.90 -3.35 -13.17
C SER A 84 -4.77 -4.36 -13.93
N THR A 85 -4.17 -5.38 -14.57
CA THR A 85 -4.91 -6.42 -15.31
C THR A 85 -5.06 -7.73 -14.54
N ALA A 86 -4.55 -7.82 -13.30
CA ALA A 86 -4.48 -9.05 -12.51
C ALA A 86 -3.74 -10.20 -13.22
N GLN A 87 -2.60 -9.89 -13.83
CA GLN A 87 -1.75 -10.82 -14.56
C GLN A 87 -0.35 -10.88 -13.94
N PRO A 88 -0.20 -11.47 -12.74
CA PRO A 88 1.11 -11.64 -12.13
C PRO A 88 2.01 -12.54 -12.99
N PHE A 89 3.31 -12.32 -12.91
CA PHE A 89 4.32 -13.11 -13.63
C PHE A 89 4.76 -14.37 -12.86
N SER A 90 4.59 -14.41 -11.53
CA SER A 90 4.89 -15.62 -10.77
C SER A 90 4.11 -15.69 -9.47
N ALA A 91 3.98 -16.89 -8.93
CA ALA A 91 3.41 -17.14 -7.60
C ALA A 91 4.05 -18.37 -6.97
N TYR A 92 4.45 -18.29 -5.71
CA TYR A 92 5.15 -19.39 -5.03
C TYR A 92 5.00 -19.36 -3.52
N ILE A 93 5.18 -20.52 -2.91
CA ILE A 93 5.29 -20.67 -1.45
C ILE A 93 6.74 -20.37 -1.06
N MET A 94 6.93 -19.35 -0.22
CA MET A 94 8.25 -18.88 0.16
C MET A 94 8.80 -19.60 1.41
N GLY A 95 7.94 -19.93 2.36
CA GLY A 95 8.35 -20.58 3.61
C GLY A 95 7.24 -20.65 4.64
N GLN A 96 7.61 -21.02 5.86
CA GLN A 96 6.72 -21.08 7.01
C GLN A 96 7.32 -20.31 8.20
N GLY A 97 6.46 -19.70 9.01
CA GLY A 97 6.87 -18.94 10.19
C GLY A 97 5.70 -18.57 11.10
N ASN A 98 6.03 -18.11 12.31
CA ASN A 98 5.09 -17.54 13.26
C ASN A 98 4.62 -16.16 12.78
N GLU A 99 5.54 -15.32 12.29
CA GLU A 99 5.28 -13.96 11.82
C GLU A 99 6.13 -13.64 10.58
N TYR A 100 5.70 -12.64 9.80
CA TYR A 100 6.49 -12.15 8.69
C TYR A 100 6.36 -10.63 8.56
N LEU A 101 7.42 -10.01 8.04
CA LEU A 101 7.41 -8.65 7.52
C LEU A 101 7.91 -8.65 6.09
N TYR A 102 7.30 -7.81 5.27
CA TYR A 102 7.69 -7.64 3.87
C TYR A 102 7.76 -6.15 3.53
N ARG A 103 8.88 -5.70 2.96
CA ARG A 103 9.02 -4.37 2.36
C ARG A 103 10.06 -4.40 1.26
N ASP A 104 9.77 -3.75 0.13
CA ASP A 104 10.71 -3.49 -0.98
C ASP A 104 11.49 -4.70 -1.53
N GLY A 105 10.86 -5.88 -1.50
CA GLY A 105 11.44 -7.12 -2.00
C GLY A 105 12.18 -7.96 -0.95
N ILE A 106 12.28 -7.51 0.29
CA ILE A 106 12.88 -8.30 1.38
C ILE A 106 11.79 -8.86 2.28
N LEU A 107 11.94 -10.12 2.65
CA LEU A 107 11.04 -10.85 3.53
C LEU A 107 11.79 -11.28 4.80
N CYS A 108 11.30 -10.83 5.96
CA CYS A 108 11.76 -11.32 7.26
C CYS A 108 10.73 -12.32 7.78
N ILE A 109 11.15 -13.56 8.03
CA ILE A 109 10.29 -14.62 8.59
C ILE A 109 10.76 -14.94 10.01
N LEU A 110 9.88 -14.77 10.98
CA LEU A 110 10.12 -15.19 12.36
C LEU A 110 9.67 -16.63 12.55
N ALA A 111 10.57 -17.50 13.00
CA ALA A 111 10.28 -18.87 13.40
C ALA A 111 10.90 -19.14 14.78
N GLY A 112 10.07 -19.20 15.82
CA GLY A 112 10.53 -19.24 17.21
C GLY A 112 11.30 -17.97 17.58
N ASN A 113 12.60 -18.10 17.84
CA ASN A 113 13.54 -17.02 18.16
C ASN A 113 14.45 -16.59 16.99
N ILE A 114 14.26 -17.20 15.81
CA ILE A 114 15.11 -16.99 14.65
C ILE A 114 14.37 -16.14 13.61
N ILE A 115 15.02 -15.09 13.14
CA ILE A 115 14.57 -14.31 11.99
C ILE A 115 15.40 -14.72 10.78
N ARG A 116 14.73 -15.26 9.76
CA ARG A 116 15.33 -15.53 8.45
C ARG A 116 15.02 -14.37 7.51
N VAL A 117 16.06 -13.74 6.99
CA VAL A 117 15.94 -12.64 6.03
C VAL A 117 16.20 -13.17 4.63
N LEU A 118 15.22 -12.99 3.74
CA LEU A 118 15.22 -13.56 2.40
C LEU A 118 14.97 -12.47 1.37
N ASP A 119 15.62 -12.59 0.22
CA ASP A 119 15.27 -11.84 -0.98
C ASP A 119 14.07 -12.53 -1.64
N ALA A 120 12.97 -11.80 -1.80
CA ALA A 120 11.77 -12.32 -2.43
C ALA A 120 12.02 -12.70 -3.90
N ASP A 121 12.88 -11.99 -4.63
CA ASP A 121 13.10 -12.14 -6.07
C ASP A 121 13.82 -13.45 -6.38
N THR A 122 14.93 -13.68 -5.68
CA THR A 122 15.79 -14.85 -5.85
C THR A 122 15.42 -16.01 -4.94
N SER A 123 14.60 -15.76 -3.92
CA SER A 123 14.36 -16.69 -2.80
C SER A 123 15.64 -17.07 -2.04
N ALA A 124 16.71 -16.29 -2.19
CA ALA A 124 17.98 -16.51 -1.52
C ALA A 124 17.91 -16.01 -0.07
N GLU A 125 18.52 -16.77 0.83
CA GLU A 125 18.71 -16.34 2.21
C GLU A 125 19.87 -15.35 2.29
N ILE A 126 19.60 -14.16 2.82
CA ILE A 126 20.58 -13.09 3.00
C ILE A 126 21.33 -13.31 4.32
N CYS A 127 20.57 -13.51 5.40
CA CYS A 127 21.11 -13.83 6.71
C CYS A 127 20.07 -14.44 7.65
N GLU A 128 20.57 -15.03 8.73
CA GLU A 128 19.79 -15.52 9.86
C GLU A 128 20.19 -14.74 11.13
N ILE A 129 19.21 -14.39 11.95
CA ILE A 129 19.38 -13.63 13.20
C ILE A 129 18.76 -14.44 14.34
N ASP A 130 19.58 -14.91 15.28
CA ASP A 130 19.11 -15.43 16.56
C ASP A 130 18.93 -14.29 17.56
N ILE A 131 17.69 -14.04 17.96
CA ILE A 131 17.33 -12.94 18.87
C ILE A 131 17.86 -13.21 20.29
N LEU A 132 17.93 -14.47 20.72
CA LEU A 132 18.36 -14.84 22.07
C LEU A 132 19.87 -15.01 22.18
N GLY A 133 20.56 -15.25 21.05
CA GLY A 133 22.01 -15.41 21.00
C GLY A 133 22.79 -14.16 21.47
N GLY A 134 22.17 -12.98 21.44
CA GLY A 134 22.75 -11.73 21.96
C GLY A 134 22.61 -11.53 23.47
N GLU A 135 21.77 -12.31 24.17
CA GLU A 135 21.44 -12.13 25.60
C GLU A 135 22.37 -12.92 26.57
N THR A 136 23.54 -13.41 26.13
CA THR A 136 24.51 -14.05 27.04
C THR A 136 25.28 -13.02 27.89
N ALA A 137 24.58 -12.25 28.75
CA ALA A 137 25.14 -11.57 29.93
C ALA A 137 24.05 -10.83 30.74
N THR A 138 23.15 -11.55 31.41
CA THR A 138 22.59 -11.01 32.67
C THR A 138 22.61 -12.10 33.75
N PRO A 139 23.16 -11.84 34.96
CA PRO A 139 23.35 -12.86 35.97
C PRO A 139 22.01 -13.35 36.54
N GLU A 140 22.05 -14.63 36.88
CA GLU A 140 21.07 -15.45 37.59
C GLU A 140 20.28 -14.70 38.67
N GLY A 141 18.96 -14.95 38.70
CA GLY A 141 18.13 -14.50 39.82
C GLY A 141 16.63 -14.37 39.57
N SER A 142 16.02 -15.04 38.58
CA SER A 142 14.55 -15.09 38.54
C SER A 142 14.02 -16.40 37.94
N THR A 143 13.37 -17.18 38.78
CA THR A 143 12.70 -18.46 38.50
C THR A 143 11.34 -18.29 37.80
N SER A 144 11.12 -17.23 37.02
CA SER A 144 9.89 -17.10 36.24
C SER A 144 10.02 -17.79 34.88
N SER A 145 9.35 -18.93 34.75
CA SER A 145 9.44 -19.91 33.65
C SER A 145 8.64 -19.55 32.38
N GLY A 146 8.43 -18.26 32.11
CA GLY A 146 7.72 -17.83 30.90
C GLY A 146 8.66 -17.71 29.71
N GLU A 147 8.37 -18.44 28.62
CA GLU A 147 9.01 -18.19 27.33
C GLU A 147 8.71 -16.75 26.87
N PRO A 148 9.71 -16.02 26.34
CA PRO A 148 9.49 -14.67 25.84
C PRO A 148 8.59 -14.70 24.60
N LYS A 149 7.65 -13.76 24.51
CA LYS A 149 6.89 -13.51 23.30
C LYS A 149 7.66 -12.53 22.42
N ILE A 150 7.86 -12.92 21.17
CA ILE A 150 8.61 -12.16 20.18
C ILE A 150 7.66 -11.78 19.05
N SER A 151 7.67 -10.52 18.65
CA SER A 151 6.87 -10.04 17.52
C SER A 151 7.69 -9.10 16.62
N LEU A 152 7.52 -9.23 15.31
CA LEU A 152 8.13 -8.35 14.33
C LEU A 152 7.33 -7.04 14.23
N LEU A 153 8.01 -5.89 14.24
CA LEU A 153 7.34 -4.58 14.25
C LEU A 153 7.46 -3.84 12.92
N SER A 154 8.67 -3.72 12.37
CA SER A 154 8.90 -3.01 11.11
C SER A 154 10.23 -3.41 10.46
N PHE A 155 10.25 -3.42 9.13
CA PHE A 155 11.45 -3.62 8.32
C PHE A 155 11.56 -2.47 7.31
N ASN A 156 12.72 -1.84 7.25
CA ASN A 156 13.08 -0.76 6.32
C ASN A 156 14.62 -0.58 6.31
N ASP A 157 15.20 -0.08 5.22
CA ASP A 157 16.64 0.27 5.13
C ASP A 157 17.63 -0.75 5.73
N ASP A 158 17.44 -2.04 5.45
CA ASP A 158 18.25 -3.16 5.98
C ASP A 158 18.25 -3.31 7.51
N LEU A 159 17.19 -2.83 8.16
CA LEU A 159 16.97 -2.94 9.61
C LEU A 159 15.64 -3.65 9.88
N VAL A 160 15.65 -4.52 10.88
CA VAL A 160 14.43 -5.13 11.43
C VAL A 160 14.28 -4.75 12.91
N THR A 161 13.10 -4.26 13.26
CA THR A 161 12.73 -3.95 14.64
C THR A 161 11.81 -5.02 15.20
N VAL A 162 12.08 -5.43 16.43
CA VAL A 162 11.44 -6.58 17.08
C VAL A 162 10.99 -6.18 18.48
N LEU A 163 9.78 -6.57 18.84
CA LEU A 163 9.25 -6.49 20.20
C LEU A 163 9.60 -7.77 20.95
N TYR A 164 10.23 -7.62 22.11
CA TYR A 164 10.49 -8.69 23.06
C TYR A 164 9.68 -8.44 24.33
N GLU A 165 8.77 -9.35 24.66
CA GLU A 165 7.93 -9.30 25.86
C GLU A 165 8.19 -10.53 26.74
N LYS A 166 8.75 -10.32 27.93
CA LYS A 166 8.91 -11.38 28.94
C LYS A 166 8.05 -11.09 30.16
N LYS A 167 7.06 -11.97 30.40
CA LYS A 167 6.23 -11.94 31.60
C LYS A 167 6.99 -12.56 32.76
N GLY A 168 7.20 -11.78 33.82
CA GLY A 168 7.97 -12.18 34.99
C GLY A 168 7.53 -11.41 36.24
N ARG A 169 8.40 -11.32 37.26
CA ARG A 169 8.13 -10.49 38.45
C ARG A 169 8.08 -9.00 38.11
N SER A 170 8.91 -8.58 37.15
CA SER A 170 8.79 -7.31 36.43
C SER A 170 8.58 -7.64 34.96
N ASN A 171 7.46 -7.19 34.39
CA ASN A 171 7.25 -7.31 32.95
C ASN A 171 8.36 -6.56 32.23
N THR A 172 9.10 -7.26 31.38
CA THR A 172 10.18 -6.67 30.59
C THR A 172 9.71 -6.57 29.16
N ILE A 173 9.49 -5.34 28.70
CA ILE A 173 9.16 -5.04 27.31
C ILE A 173 10.35 -4.27 26.74
N ARG A 174 10.96 -4.81 25.68
CA ARG A 174 12.10 -4.18 25.01
C ARG A 174 11.86 -4.15 23.51
N MET A 175 12.32 -3.09 22.88
CA MET A 175 12.49 -3.06 21.44
C MET A 175 13.94 -3.37 21.10
N LEU A 176 14.14 -4.27 20.15
CA LEU A 176 15.43 -4.69 19.65
C LEU A 176 15.54 -4.29 18.18
N VAL A 177 16.69 -3.74 17.79
CA VAL A 177 16.97 -3.33 16.41
C VAL A 177 18.14 -4.14 15.87
N PHE A 178 17.92 -4.88 14.79
CA PHE A 178 18.94 -5.71 14.16
C PHE A 178 19.22 -5.26 12.73
N SER A 179 20.49 -5.34 12.33
CA SER A 179 20.90 -5.17 10.94
C SER A 179 20.76 -6.48 10.15
N THR A 180 20.14 -6.38 8.98
CA THR A 180 19.92 -7.49 8.05
C THR A 180 20.91 -7.52 6.90
N LYS A 181 21.93 -6.66 6.91
CA LYS A 181 23.00 -6.65 5.89
C LYS A 181 23.71 -8.00 5.85
N GLN A 182 24.16 -8.42 4.66
CA GLN A 182 24.79 -9.73 4.49
C GLN A 182 25.99 -9.90 5.45
N GLU A 183 26.90 -8.93 5.46
CA GLU A 183 27.99 -8.87 6.44
C GLU A 183 27.52 -8.14 7.71
N PRO A 184 27.66 -8.76 8.89
CA PRO A 184 27.28 -8.12 10.13
C PRO A 184 28.21 -6.93 10.43
N PRO A 185 27.70 -5.86 11.06
CA PRO A 185 28.55 -4.81 11.62
C PRO A 185 29.59 -5.39 12.60
N SER A 186 30.72 -4.69 12.76
CA SER A 186 31.81 -5.12 13.66
C SER A 186 31.38 -5.35 15.11
N LYS A 187 30.29 -4.71 15.55
CA LYS A 187 29.71 -4.82 16.90
C LYS A 187 28.63 -5.91 17.02
N GLY A 188 28.41 -6.71 15.98
CA GLY A 188 27.32 -7.68 15.88
C GLY A 188 26.09 -7.14 15.15
N ARG A 189 25.11 -8.02 14.91
CA ARG A 189 23.88 -7.66 14.18
C ARG A 189 22.92 -6.83 15.02
N GLN A 190 22.88 -7.03 16.34
CA GLN A 190 22.06 -6.22 17.24
C GLN A 190 22.71 -4.84 17.39
N LEU A 191 22.04 -3.81 16.87
CA LEU A 191 22.56 -2.44 16.89
C LEU A 191 22.25 -1.75 18.22
N THR A 192 21.01 -1.88 18.68
CA THR A 192 20.55 -1.26 19.91
C THR A 192 19.38 -2.01 20.53
N SER A 193 19.15 -1.77 21.81
CA SER A 193 18.02 -2.26 22.59
C SER A 193 17.60 -1.19 23.57
N PHE A 194 16.31 -0.92 23.67
CA PHE A 194 15.79 0.02 24.66
C PHE A 194 14.47 -0.47 25.29
N PRO A 195 14.23 -0.14 26.56
CA PRO A 195 13.02 -0.54 27.27
C PRO A 195 11.81 0.24 26.77
N LEU A 196 10.65 -0.40 26.79
CA LEU A 196 9.36 0.23 26.53
C LEU A 196 8.51 0.20 27.81
N ASN A 197 7.81 1.30 28.09
CA ASN A 197 6.89 1.38 29.22
C ASN A 197 5.57 0.64 28.93
N SER A 198 5.16 0.59 27.66
CA SER A 198 3.92 -0.04 27.20
C SER A 198 4.06 -0.52 25.76
N SER A 199 3.29 -1.53 25.39
CA SER A 199 3.09 -2.01 24.01
C SER A 199 1.67 -1.73 23.50
N TYR A 200 0.88 -0.92 24.22
CA TYR A 200 -0.50 -0.60 23.85
C TYR A 200 -0.54 0.27 22.59
N LYS A 201 -1.14 -0.30 21.53
CA LYS A 201 -1.22 0.26 20.17
C LYS A 201 0.14 0.82 19.70
N LEU A 202 1.17 -0.02 19.73
CA LEU A 202 2.52 0.34 19.29
C LEU A 202 2.62 0.41 17.76
N PHE A 203 3.26 1.46 17.23
CA PHE A 203 3.76 1.47 15.86
C PHE A 203 5.27 1.78 15.84
N VAL A 204 5.94 1.37 14.76
CA VAL A 204 7.35 1.70 14.51
C VAL A 204 7.56 2.10 13.05
N ARG A 205 8.31 3.19 12.84
CA ARG A 205 8.83 3.63 11.55
C ARG A 205 10.29 3.97 11.73
N HIS A 206 11.13 3.60 10.77
CA HIS A 206 12.56 3.83 10.90
C HIS A 206 13.20 4.01 9.53
N THR A 207 14.38 4.61 9.56
CA THR A 207 15.31 4.69 8.45
C THR A 207 16.62 4.04 8.86
N ALA A 208 17.62 4.03 7.98
CA ALA A 208 18.98 3.63 8.35
C ALA A 208 19.56 4.43 9.54
N ASP A 209 19.07 5.65 9.78
CA ASP A 209 19.65 6.62 10.70
C ASP A 209 18.91 6.74 12.04
N CYS A 210 17.60 6.47 12.08
CA CYS A 210 16.80 6.64 13.29
C CYS A 210 15.59 5.70 13.34
N VAL A 211 15.13 5.40 14.55
CA VAL A 211 13.87 4.69 14.82
C VAL A 211 12.90 5.61 15.55
N TYR A 212 11.72 5.79 14.97
CA TYR A 212 10.57 6.39 15.62
C TYR A 212 9.57 5.32 16.01
N TYR A 213 9.09 5.39 17.23
CA TYR A 213 7.98 4.57 17.67
C TYR A 213 6.99 5.42 18.45
N GLY A 214 5.74 5.00 18.48
CA GLY A 214 4.73 5.66 19.28
C GLY A 214 3.77 4.69 19.92
N THR A 215 3.25 5.07 21.08
CA THR A 215 2.27 4.34 21.86
C THR A 215 1.06 5.23 22.16
N TYR A 216 -0.13 4.63 22.20
CA TYR A 216 -1.37 5.35 22.46
C TYR A 216 -1.65 5.42 23.96
N THR A 217 -0.71 6.00 24.71
CA THR A 217 -0.66 5.91 26.18
C THR A 217 -0.63 7.25 26.89
N ALA A 218 -0.25 8.35 26.21
CA ALA A 218 -0.32 9.67 26.80
C ALA A 218 -1.77 10.01 27.15
N GLN A 219 -1.94 10.96 28.07
CA GLN A 219 -3.22 11.59 28.35
C GLN A 219 -3.10 13.05 27.98
N ASP A 220 -4.11 13.58 27.28
CA ASP A 220 -4.23 15.03 27.12
C ASP A 220 -4.83 15.68 28.38
N ASP A 221 -4.94 17.01 28.37
CA ASP A 221 -5.48 17.79 29.48
C ASP A 221 -6.94 17.43 29.84
N GLU A 222 -7.65 16.81 28.90
CA GLU A 222 -9.04 16.34 29.04
C GLU A 222 -9.12 14.87 29.53
N GLY A 223 -7.98 14.20 29.66
CA GLY A 223 -7.87 12.81 30.11
C GLY A 223 -8.10 11.77 29.01
N HIS A 224 -8.22 12.18 27.74
CA HIS A 224 -8.30 11.28 26.61
C HIS A 224 -6.92 10.73 26.24
N HIS A 225 -6.89 9.53 25.66
CA HIS A 225 -5.64 8.94 25.20
C HIS A 225 -5.10 9.68 23.99
N ALA A 226 -3.80 9.98 24.02
CA ALA A 226 -3.07 10.63 22.95
C ALA A 226 -1.87 9.79 22.50
N TRP A 227 -1.39 10.05 21.29
CA TRP A 227 -0.18 9.44 20.77
C TRP A 227 1.06 10.11 21.36
N GLU A 228 1.92 9.30 21.96
CA GLU A 228 3.24 9.71 22.44
C GLU A 228 4.30 9.08 21.55
N LEU A 229 5.18 9.89 20.96
CA LEU A 229 6.21 9.47 20.02
C LEU A 229 7.59 9.67 20.64
N LYS A 230 8.47 8.70 20.40
CA LYS A 230 9.88 8.80 20.78
C LYS A 230 10.77 8.40 19.61
N GLY A 231 11.80 9.22 19.38
CA GLY A 231 12.84 8.96 18.39
C GLY A 231 14.11 8.45 19.07
N VAL A 232 14.81 7.54 18.40
CA VAL A 232 16.10 7.00 18.82
C VAL A 232 17.05 7.07 17.63
N ALA A 233 18.14 7.82 17.79
CA ALA A 233 19.20 7.88 16.79
C ALA A 233 19.96 6.54 16.75
N LEU A 234 20.14 5.98 15.55
CA LEU A 234 20.96 4.80 15.31
C LEU A 234 22.36 5.20 14.84
N THR A 235 22.45 6.32 14.12
CA THR A 235 23.68 6.93 13.63
C THR A 235 23.87 8.32 14.25
N GLY A 236 25.07 8.90 14.15
CA GLY A 236 25.33 10.26 14.61
C GLY A 236 24.77 11.36 13.69
N LYS A 237 23.90 11.04 12.73
CA LYS A 237 23.31 12.02 11.79
C LYS A 237 22.31 12.94 12.49
N TYR A 238 21.53 12.37 13.41
CA TYR A 238 20.49 13.10 14.15
C TYR A 238 20.82 13.13 15.63
N ASP A 239 20.70 14.30 16.24
CA ASP A 239 20.84 14.46 17.69
C ASP A 239 19.46 14.41 18.36
N ILE A 240 18.90 13.20 18.42
CA ILE A 240 17.55 12.97 18.97
C ILE A 240 17.60 12.77 20.49
N SER A 241 18.78 12.51 21.05
CA SER A 241 18.97 12.21 22.48
C SER A 241 18.62 13.39 23.40
N GLU A 242 18.57 14.61 22.87
CA GLU A 242 18.13 15.81 23.59
C GLU A 242 16.60 16.03 23.59
N CYS A 243 15.81 15.12 23.03
CA CYS A 243 14.35 15.22 22.95
C CYS A 243 13.66 14.36 24.03
N ASP A 244 13.95 14.68 25.29
CA ASP A 244 13.12 14.31 26.44
C ASP A 244 12.45 15.61 26.96
N PRO A 245 11.12 15.65 27.13
CA PRO A 245 10.16 14.53 27.12
C PRO A 245 9.79 14.02 25.71
N PRO A 246 9.17 12.83 25.61
CA PRO A 246 8.59 12.33 24.36
C PRO A 246 7.62 13.33 23.71
N LEU A 247 7.50 13.28 22.39
CA LEU A 247 6.63 14.15 21.62
C LEU A 247 5.18 13.66 21.72
N GLN A 248 4.33 14.40 22.42
CA GLN A 248 2.89 14.16 22.43
C GLN A 248 2.24 14.84 21.23
N LEU A 249 1.43 14.10 20.47
CA LEU A 249 0.62 14.65 19.39
C LEU A 249 -0.69 15.19 19.96
N GLU A 250 -0.66 16.45 20.39
CA GLU A 250 -1.82 17.14 20.95
C GLU A 250 -2.94 17.28 19.92
N ARG A 251 -4.19 17.02 20.35
CA ARG A 251 -5.39 17.13 19.50
C ARG A 251 -5.29 16.34 18.18
N PHE A 252 -4.54 15.23 18.19
CA PHE A 252 -4.42 14.31 17.06
C PHE A 252 -5.25 13.04 17.33
N PHE A 253 -6.47 13.05 16.82
CA PHE A 253 -7.49 12.03 17.12
C PHE A 253 -7.28 10.75 16.30
N GLY A 254 -7.87 9.65 16.77
CA GLY A 254 -7.76 8.34 16.13
C GLY A 254 -6.70 7.45 16.74
N SER A 255 -6.95 6.14 16.66
CA SER A 255 -6.17 5.15 17.43
C SER A 255 -5.83 3.88 16.64
N ASP A 256 -6.47 3.64 15.50
CA ASP A 256 -6.28 2.43 14.70
C ASP A 256 -5.47 2.75 13.44
N VAL A 257 -4.18 2.39 13.48
CA VAL A 257 -3.25 2.57 12.35
C VAL A 257 -3.74 1.79 11.14
N GLY A 258 -3.82 2.47 10.00
CA GLY A 258 -4.35 1.95 8.73
C GLY A 258 -5.86 2.14 8.56
N SER A 259 -6.61 2.56 9.58
CA SER A 259 -8.06 2.79 9.46
C SER A 259 -8.48 4.21 9.83
N THR A 260 -8.01 4.71 10.98
CA THR A 260 -8.28 6.09 11.44
C THR A 260 -7.07 7.00 11.31
N ILE A 261 -5.87 6.43 11.38
CA ILE A 261 -4.60 7.16 11.28
C ILE A 261 -3.59 6.44 10.38
N ALA A 262 -2.67 7.19 9.80
CA ALA A 262 -1.53 6.64 9.05
C ALA A 262 -0.24 7.37 9.43
N PHE A 263 0.84 6.62 9.62
CA PHE A 263 2.18 7.12 9.91
C PHE A 263 3.16 6.68 8.83
N GLU A 264 4.01 7.59 8.35
CA GLU A 264 5.08 7.26 7.40
C GLU A 264 6.27 8.21 7.55
N ILE A 265 7.47 7.75 7.18
CA ILE A 265 8.66 8.59 7.09
C ILE A 265 9.00 8.76 5.60
N HIS A 266 9.19 10.01 5.17
CA HIS A 266 9.58 10.32 3.80
C HIS A 266 10.33 11.65 3.76
N ASN A 267 11.31 11.79 2.86
CA ASN A 267 12.07 13.03 2.67
C ASN A 267 12.55 13.71 3.97
N GLU A 268 13.14 12.92 4.88
CA GLU A 268 13.67 13.38 6.18
C GLU A 268 12.64 14.02 7.12
N HIS A 269 11.35 13.74 6.88
CA HIS A 269 10.25 14.13 7.75
C HIS A 269 9.44 12.92 8.19
N PHE A 270 8.90 13.01 9.39
CA PHE A 270 7.87 12.11 9.88
C PHE A 270 6.51 12.73 9.54
N TYR A 271 5.59 11.91 9.01
CA TYR A 271 4.22 12.31 8.68
C TYR A 271 3.22 11.49 9.48
N ALA A 272 2.18 12.17 9.96
CA ALA A 272 0.97 11.50 10.43
C ALA A 272 -0.28 12.14 9.84
N VAL A 273 -1.28 11.33 9.52
CA VAL A 273 -2.59 11.80 9.07
C VAL A 273 -3.68 11.09 9.85
N SER A 274 -4.67 11.83 10.29
CA SER A 274 -5.91 11.32 10.88
C SER A 274 -7.11 11.71 10.04
N ASN A 275 -8.11 10.83 9.99
CA ASN A 275 -9.42 11.09 9.40
C ASN A 275 -10.51 11.43 10.44
N GLN A 276 -10.12 11.66 11.70
CA GLN A 276 -10.99 12.06 12.81
C GLN A 276 -10.64 13.47 13.28
N THR A 277 -11.67 14.23 13.68
CA THR A 277 -11.57 15.62 14.13
C THR A 277 -11.83 15.81 15.62
N SER A 278 -12.50 14.86 16.27
CA SER A 278 -12.78 14.89 17.72
C SER A 278 -12.96 13.45 18.27
N PHE A 279 -13.01 13.33 19.61
CA PHE A 279 -13.33 12.06 20.30
C PHE A 279 -14.84 11.82 20.43
N GLU A 280 -15.64 12.89 20.39
CA GLU A 280 -17.08 12.84 20.62
C GLU A 280 -17.84 12.54 19.33
N VAL A 281 -18.73 11.53 19.38
CA VAL A 281 -19.60 11.16 18.25
C VAL A 281 -20.78 12.14 18.10
N GLU A 282 -21.04 12.96 19.12
CA GLU A 282 -22.25 13.81 19.23
C GLU A 282 -22.02 15.26 18.76
N GLU A 283 -20.82 15.62 18.32
CA GLU A 283 -20.54 16.95 17.79
C GLU A 283 -21.13 17.14 16.39
N ILE A 284 -21.79 18.29 16.15
CA ILE A 284 -22.43 18.60 14.88
C ILE A 284 -21.38 19.12 13.90
N ASP A 285 -20.72 18.19 13.21
CA ASP A 285 -19.78 18.48 12.13
C ASP A 285 -20.45 18.36 10.76
N TRP A 286 -20.50 19.47 10.02
CA TRP A 286 -20.96 19.47 8.63
C TRP A 286 -19.90 18.98 7.67
N THR A 287 -18.67 19.38 7.92
CA THR A 287 -17.53 19.06 7.07
C THR A 287 -16.48 18.34 7.90
N SER A 288 -16.07 17.16 7.45
CA SER A 288 -14.90 16.49 8.01
C SER A 288 -13.65 16.94 7.26
N PHE A 289 -12.57 17.15 8.00
CA PHE A 289 -11.23 17.40 7.48
C PHE A 289 -10.28 16.26 7.83
N TYR A 290 -9.18 16.15 7.10
CA TYR A 290 -8.02 15.40 7.58
C TYR A 290 -7.18 16.30 8.48
N HIS A 291 -6.68 15.72 9.57
CA HIS A 291 -5.65 16.33 10.39
C HIS A 291 -4.30 15.76 9.95
N CYS A 292 -3.50 16.58 9.29
CA CYS A 292 -2.16 16.20 8.81
C CYS A 292 -1.11 16.87 9.67
N ILE A 293 -0.12 16.13 10.15
CA ILE A 293 1.03 16.67 10.87
C ILE A 293 2.34 16.21 10.23
N ARG A 294 3.38 17.03 10.34
CA ARG A 294 4.75 16.63 10.06
C ARG A 294 5.75 17.25 11.02
N PHE A 295 6.90 16.62 11.18
CA PHE A 295 8.07 17.23 11.82
C PHE A 295 9.37 16.67 11.22
N PRO A 296 10.49 17.42 11.25
CA PRO A 296 11.78 16.92 10.80
C PRO A 296 12.32 15.80 11.70
N LEU A 297 12.93 14.77 11.12
CA LEU A 297 13.51 13.65 11.89
C LEU A 297 14.65 14.07 12.84
N GLY A 298 15.28 15.21 12.60
CA GLY A 298 16.32 15.76 13.47
C GLY A 298 15.78 16.60 14.64
N ASN A 299 14.49 16.95 14.64
CA ASN A 299 13.91 17.85 15.65
C ASN A 299 12.47 17.43 16.01
N PRO A 300 12.27 16.31 16.73
CA PRO A 300 10.96 15.84 17.15
C PRO A 300 10.47 16.57 18.41
N ARG A 301 10.32 17.90 18.33
CA ARG A 301 9.82 18.74 19.42
C ARG A 301 8.50 19.39 19.02
N SER A 302 7.64 19.69 19.99
CA SER A 302 6.31 20.25 19.73
C SER A 302 6.35 21.57 18.97
N ASP A 303 7.40 22.39 19.16
CA ASP A 303 7.60 23.65 18.44
C ASP A 303 7.97 23.48 16.95
N ALA A 304 8.46 22.31 16.57
CA ALA A 304 8.81 21.94 15.20
C ALA A 304 7.72 21.15 14.48
N VAL A 305 6.61 20.83 15.17
CA VAL A 305 5.46 20.17 14.56
C VAL A 305 4.68 21.18 13.73
N GLU A 306 4.54 20.87 12.44
CA GLU A 306 3.65 21.57 11.54
C GLU A 306 2.36 20.79 11.40
N ALA A 307 1.20 21.46 11.47
CA ALA A 307 -0.11 20.84 11.34
C ALA A 307 -0.98 21.57 10.30
N ILE A 308 -1.68 20.78 9.47
CA ILE A 308 -2.74 21.26 8.57
C ILE A 308 -4.02 20.53 8.98
N LYS A 309 -4.98 21.29 9.53
CA LYS A 309 -6.27 20.76 9.99
C LYS A 309 -7.42 21.01 9.00
N THR A 310 -7.13 21.64 7.86
CA THR A 310 -8.14 22.13 6.91
C THR A 310 -8.14 21.38 5.58
N VAL A 311 -7.49 20.22 5.49
CA VAL A 311 -7.51 19.41 4.26
C VAL A 311 -8.90 18.79 4.12
N TYR A 312 -9.67 19.26 3.15
CA TYR A 312 -11.05 18.81 2.94
C TYR A 312 -11.13 17.29 2.74
N ARG A 313 -11.93 16.61 3.57
CA ARG A 313 -12.18 15.17 3.45
C ARG A 313 -13.54 14.87 2.84
N ARG A 314 -14.61 15.44 3.40
CA ARG A 314 -15.99 15.22 2.95
C ARG A 314 -17.01 16.16 3.60
N GLN A 315 -18.17 16.31 2.96
CA GLN A 315 -19.39 16.79 3.60
C GLN A 315 -20.17 15.64 4.24
N HIS A 316 -20.91 15.91 5.31
CA HIS A 316 -21.88 14.96 5.90
C HIS A 316 -22.98 14.56 4.91
N ASP A 317 -23.31 15.47 3.97
CA ASP A 317 -24.39 15.33 2.98
C ASP A 317 -24.10 14.22 1.96
N GLU A 318 -22.83 13.78 1.87
CA GLU A 318 -22.39 12.66 1.05
C GLU A 318 -22.96 11.31 1.57
N GLY A 319 -23.47 11.27 2.81
CA GLY A 319 -24.15 10.12 3.42
C GLY A 319 -23.33 9.41 4.51
N PRO A 320 -23.90 8.43 5.22
CA PRO A 320 -23.19 7.70 6.27
C PRO A 320 -22.07 6.81 5.70
N ILE A 321 -21.08 6.50 6.55
CA ILE A 321 -19.93 5.63 6.23
C ILE A 321 -20.06 4.32 7.01
N HIS A 322 -19.60 3.22 6.39
CA HIS A 322 -19.41 1.94 7.06
C HIS A 322 -17.96 1.80 7.53
N ASP A 323 -17.66 2.18 8.77
CA ASP A 323 -16.29 2.32 9.28
C ASP A 323 -15.43 1.06 9.19
N SER A 324 -16.01 -0.14 9.27
CA SER A 324 -15.24 -1.39 9.13
C SER A 324 -14.62 -1.61 7.73
N TRP A 325 -14.99 -0.78 6.75
CA TRP A 325 -14.38 -0.78 5.41
C TRP A 325 -13.38 0.35 5.21
N THR A 326 -13.25 1.26 6.18
CA THR A 326 -12.35 2.40 6.10
C THR A 326 -10.90 1.96 6.19
N ASP A 327 -10.10 2.41 5.23
CA ASP A 327 -8.66 2.15 5.13
C ASP A 327 -7.98 3.46 4.73
N ILE A 328 -6.93 3.86 5.44
CA ILE A 328 -6.18 5.09 5.17
C ILE A 328 -4.69 4.80 5.10
N THR A 329 -4.05 5.29 4.05
CA THR A 329 -2.60 5.14 3.84
C THR A 329 -1.99 6.44 3.32
N LEU A 330 -0.71 6.63 3.61
CA LEU A 330 0.13 7.63 2.96
C LEU A 330 0.88 6.95 1.82
N GLN A 331 0.76 7.49 0.61
CA GLN A 331 1.45 7.00 -0.58
C GLN A 331 2.17 8.16 -1.27
N PHE A 332 3.25 7.85 -1.98
CA PHE A 332 4.07 8.86 -2.64
C PHE A 332 3.90 8.77 -4.15
N ASP A 333 3.64 9.92 -4.76
CA ASP A 333 3.49 10.01 -6.20
C ASP A 333 4.82 9.76 -6.92
N GLU A 334 4.82 8.87 -7.90
CA GLU A 334 6.04 8.48 -8.62
C GLU A 334 6.55 9.57 -9.57
N ALA A 335 5.67 10.51 -9.94
CA ALA A 335 5.99 11.64 -10.83
C ALA A 335 6.53 12.85 -10.05
N THR A 336 5.89 13.21 -8.94
CA THR A 336 6.16 14.46 -8.23
C THR A 336 6.78 14.31 -6.83
N ASP A 337 6.86 13.09 -6.31
CA ASP A 337 7.28 12.77 -4.94
C ASP A 337 6.42 13.42 -3.85
N ARG A 338 5.21 13.86 -4.22
CA ARG A 338 4.26 14.44 -3.29
C ARG A 338 3.61 13.35 -2.44
N THR A 339 3.32 13.72 -1.20
CA THR A 339 2.58 12.86 -0.27
C THR A 339 1.09 12.92 -0.59
N MET A 340 0.49 11.75 -0.77
CA MET A 340 -0.91 11.56 -1.10
C MET A 340 -1.60 10.78 0.03
N ILE A 341 -2.72 11.31 0.51
CA ILE A 341 -3.65 10.57 1.38
C ILE A 341 -4.52 9.71 0.47
N VAL A 342 -4.52 8.41 0.72
CA VAL A 342 -5.42 7.47 0.05
C VAL A 342 -6.36 6.87 1.09
N GLU A 343 -7.64 7.24 1.02
CA GLU A 343 -8.69 6.76 1.91
C GLU A 343 -9.71 5.92 1.13
N ALA A 344 -9.88 4.65 1.47
CA ALA A 344 -11.00 3.85 1.00
C ALA A 344 -12.19 4.05 1.95
N ARG A 345 -13.37 4.38 1.42
CA ARG A 345 -14.61 4.48 2.20
C ARG A 345 -15.70 3.64 1.56
N ARG A 346 -16.59 3.09 2.37
CA ARG A 346 -17.83 2.49 1.89
C ARG A 346 -19.01 3.28 2.42
N GLU A 347 -19.79 3.85 1.52
CA GLU A 347 -20.77 4.89 1.84
C GLU A 347 -22.12 4.63 1.18
N TRP A 348 -23.18 5.22 1.76
CA TRP A 348 -24.52 5.24 1.18
C TRP A 348 -24.74 6.59 0.47
N LEU A 349 -24.44 6.61 -0.82
CA LEU A 349 -24.49 7.82 -1.62
C LEU A 349 -25.90 8.43 -1.66
N ALA A 350 -26.01 9.73 -1.39
CA ALA A 350 -27.20 10.56 -1.62
C ALA A 350 -28.52 9.93 -1.15
N THR A 351 -28.51 9.33 0.06
CA THR A 351 -29.69 8.70 0.69
C THR A 351 -30.20 7.47 -0.08
N THR A 352 -29.39 6.87 -0.94
CA THR A 352 -29.72 5.60 -1.57
C THR A 352 -29.49 4.43 -0.61
N SER A 353 -30.25 3.34 -0.78
CA SER A 353 -30.02 2.09 -0.03
C SER A 353 -28.81 1.30 -0.54
N ARG A 354 -28.09 1.81 -1.56
CA ARG A 354 -26.95 1.14 -2.17
C ARG A 354 -25.66 1.63 -1.52
N GLN A 355 -24.88 0.68 -1.02
CA GLN A 355 -23.54 0.95 -0.57
C GLN A 355 -22.57 0.88 -1.75
N GLN A 356 -21.63 1.80 -1.79
CA GLN A 356 -20.55 1.81 -2.76
C GLN A 356 -19.23 2.07 -2.05
N ARG A 357 -18.19 1.30 -2.42
CA ARG A 357 -16.82 1.60 -1.97
C ARG A 357 -16.17 2.53 -2.99
N THR A 358 -15.53 3.57 -2.49
CA THR A 358 -14.82 4.58 -3.28
C THR A 358 -13.46 4.83 -2.64
N PHE A 359 -12.41 4.96 -3.46
CA PHE A 359 -11.07 5.30 -3.03
C PHE A 359 -10.83 6.78 -3.30
N TYR A 360 -10.65 7.57 -2.25
CA TYR A 360 -10.42 9.00 -2.27
C TYR A 360 -8.93 9.29 -2.19
N ILE A 361 -8.50 10.27 -2.99
CA ILE A 361 -7.11 10.70 -3.11
C ILE A 361 -7.09 12.19 -2.79
N SER A 362 -6.33 12.57 -1.77
CA SER A 362 -6.14 13.96 -1.39
C SER A 362 -4.66 14.28 -1.33
N ASP A 363 -4.26 15.34 -2.00
CA ASP A 363 -2.97 15.99 -1.86
C ASP A 363 -3.05 17.08 -0.80
N PHE A 364 -1.92 17.40 -0.18
CA PHE A 364 -1.78 18.54 0.69
C PHE A 364 -0.39 19.13 0.51
N GLU A 365 -0.32 20.45 0.41
CA GLU A 365 0.93 21.18 0.24
C GLU A 365 1.20 21.98 1.51
N TRP A 366 2.38 21.76 2.10
CA TRP A 366 2.79 22.45 3.31
C TRP A 366 3.19 23.91 3.06
N ASP A 367 3.63 24.23 1.85
CA ASP A 367 4.12 25.58 1.50
C ASP A 367 2.99 26.55 1.07
N LYS A 368 1.76 26.04 0.90
CA LYS A 368 0.59 26.89 0.66
C LYS A 368 0.09 27.40 2.00
N LYS A 369 0.09 28.72 2.20
CA LYS A 369 -0.56 29.36 3.36
C LYS A 369 -2.01 28.91 3.42
N SER A 370 -2.33 28.03 4.35
CA SER A 370 -3.70 27.67 4.68
C SER A 370 -4.45 28.93 5.15
N PRO A 371 -5.77 29.01 4.91
CA PRO A 371 -6.59 30.02 5.57
C PRO A 371 -6.39 29.93 7.09
N PRO A 372 -6.44 31.05 7.83
CA PRO A 372 -6.36 31.00 9.29
C PRO A 372 -7.47 30.06 9.82
N ALA A 373 -7.05 29.02 10.51
CA ALA A 373 -7.94 28.12 11.25
C ALA A 373 -7.85 28.47 12.75
N SER A 374 -8.91 28.19 13.51
CA SER A 374 -8.87 28.22 14.97
C SER A 374 -7.89 27.17 15.49
N GLU A 375 -7.53 27.24 16.78
CA GLU A 375 -6.71 26.20 17.42
C GLU A 375 -7.31 24.80 17.25
N ASP A 376 -8.62 24.71 17.03
CA ASP A 376 -9.36 23.46 16.87
C ASP A 376 -9.60 23.03 15.41
N GLY A 377 -9.07 23.79 14.43
CA GLY A 377 -9.10 23.40 13.01
C GLY A 377 -10.26 23.94 12.18
N SER A 378 -11.19 24.67 12.80
CA SER A 378 -12.30 25.34 12.11
C SER A 378 -11.78 26.53 11.29
N PRO A 379 -12.19 26.74 10.04
CA PRO A 379 -11.77 27.92 9.27
C PRO A 379 -12.30 29.22 9.92
N VAL A 380 -11.41 30.17 10.27
CA VAL A 380 -11.75 31.42 10.97
C VAL A 380 -11.69 32.60 10.01
N LEU A 381 -12.82 33.28 9.80
CA LEU A 381 -12.87 34.58 9.13
C LEU A 381 -12.57 35.71 10.13
N GLY A 382 -11.29 35.92 10.45
CA GLY A 382 -10.84 37.00 11.34
C GLY A 382 -11.28 36.82 12.80
N ALA A 383 -10.54 37.42 13.72
CA ALA A 383 -10.68 37.24 15.17
C ALA A 383 -12.01 37.74 15.80
N SER A 384 -13.05 38.04 14.99
CA SER A 384 -14.29 38.70 15.42
C SER A 384 -15.58 38.11 14.82
N ILE A 385 -15.50 37.04 14.02
CA ILE A 385 -16.66 36.35 13.45
C ILE A 385 -16.53 34.88 13.87
N GLY A 386 -17.57 34.31 14.49
CA GLY A 386 -17.59 32.92 14.97
C GLY A 386 -17.37 31.87 13.87
N PRO A 387 -17.49 30.56 14.18
CA PRO A 387 -17.27 29.50 13.19
C PRO A 387 -18.17 29.72 11.97
N LEU A 388 -17.62 29.45 10.78
CA LEU A 388 -18.41 29.38 9.55
C LEU A 388 -19.50 28.31 9.78
N LEU A 389 -20.75 28.63 9.50
CA LEU A 389 -21.88 27.70 9.60
C LEU A 389 -22.64 27.69 8.26
N PRO A 390 -23.30 26.58 7.91
CA PRO A 390 -24.14 26.54 6.72
C PRO A 390 -25.33 27.48 6.87
N GLU A 391 -25.66 28.19 5.79
CA GLU A 391 -26.88 29.00 5.72
C GLU A 391 -28.11 28.07 5.69
N ASP A 392 -29.18 28.45 6.40
CA ASP A 392 -30.48 27.78 6.41
C ASP A 392 -30.51 26.30 6.85
N ASP A 393 -29.55 25.84 7.68
CA ASP A 393 -29.57 24.49 8.27
C ASP A 393 -30.24 24.46 9.65
N ALA A 394 -31.14 23.50 9.90
CA ALA A 394 -31.92 23.39 11.13
C ALA A 394 -31.05 23.19 12.39
N TYR A 395 -29.91 22.52 12.26
CA TYR A 395 -29.02 22.22 13.38
C TYR A 395 -28.21 23.43 13.83
N THR A 396 -28.08 24.48 13.01
CA THR A 396 -27.40 25.72 13.40
C THR A 396 -28.02 26.39 14.62
N SER A 397 -29.33 26.21 14.82
CA SER A 397 -30.07 26.75 15.96
C SER A 397 -29.83 26.01 17.28
N VAL A 398 -29.22 24.82 17.22
CA VAL A 398 -28.98 23.94 18.39
C VAL A 398 -27.53 24.07 18.89
N ILE A 399 -26.66 24.69 18.11
CA ILE A 399 -25.26 24.93 18.48
C ILE A 399 -25.21 25.94 19.63
N ASP A 400 -24.53 25.57 20.71
CA ASP A 400 -24.20 26.49 21.80
C ASP A 400 -22.69 26.74 21.90
N SER A 401 -22.27 27.48 22.93
CA SER A 401 -20.85 27.82 23.15
C SER A 401 -19.95 26.64 23.51
N SER A 402 -20.52 25.45 23.74
CA SER A 402 -19.76 24.22 24.03
C SER A 402 -19.47 23.38 22.79
N ASN A 403 -20.11 23.69 21.65
CA ASN A 403 -19.86 22.99 20.39
C ASN A 403 -18.77 23.70 19.58
N ASN A 404 -17.92 22.93 18.89
CA ASN A 404 -16.94 23.44 17.95
C ASN A 404 -17.17 22.87 16.53
N PRO A 405 -18.29 23.27 15.89
CA PRO A 405 -18.71 22.70 14.62
C PRO A 405 -17.73 23.01 13.48
N ASN A 406 -17.40 21.98 12.71
CA ASN A 406 -16.64 22.12 11.49
C ASN A 406 -17.56 22.33 10.28
N TYR A 407 -17.35 23.42 9.54
CA TYR A 407 -18.00 23.64 8.25
C TYR A 407 -17.07 24.38 7.29
N ALA A 408 -17.02 23.88 6.06
CA ALA A 408 -16.59 24.61 4.89
C ALA A 408 -17.58 24.38 3.74
N PRO A 409 -17.67 25.29 2.77
CA PRO A 409 -18.44 25.05 1.56
C PRO A 409 -18.03 23.75 0.86
N LYS A 410 -18.96 23.11 0.19
CA LYS A 410 -18.69 21.89 -0.59
C LYS A 410 -17.64 22.15 -1.66
N GLU A 411 -16.50 21.48 -1.54
CA GLU A 411 -15.44 21.57 -2.55
C GLU A 411 -15.77 20.68 -3.75
N TYR A 412 -15.56 21.23 -4.95
CA TYR A 412 -15.58 20.43 -6.16
C TYR A 412 -14.41 19.44 -6.12
N ARG A 413 -14.73 18.15 -6.25
CA ARG A 413 -13.76 17.07 -6.25
C ARG A 413 -13.56 16.60 -7.70
N PRO A 414 -12.41 16.89 -8.34
CA PRO A 414 -12.17 16.45 -9.70
C PRO A 414 -12.10 14.91 -9.76
N SER A 415 -12.50 14.35 -10.88
CA SER A 415 -12.54 12.90 -11.17
C SER A 415 -11.26 12.14 -10.83
N TRP A 416 -10.08 12.75 -11.00
CA TRP A 416 -8.81 12.11 -10.64
C TRP A 416 -8.63 11.90 -9.13
N LYS A 417 -9.34 12.65 -8.27
CA LYS A 417 -9.30 12.51 -6.80
C LYS A 417 -10.18 11.40 -6.24
N PHE A 418 -10.96 10.67 -7.06
CA PHE A 418 -11.75 9.55 -6.54
C PHE A 418 -11.94 8.39 -7.54
N HIS A 419 -11.80 7.16 -7.07
CA HIS A 419 -11.99 5.94 -7.86
C HIS A 419 -13.12 5.09 -7.26
N PRO A 420 -14.31 5.05 -7.88
CA PRO A 420 -15.37 4.14 -7.44
C PRO A 420 -15.02 2.68 -7.75
N GLU A 421 -15.26 1.76 -6.81
CA GLU A 421 -15.03 0.31 -7.03
C GLU A 421 -15.82 -0.23 -8.22
N ILE A 422 -17.07 0.23 -8.35
CA ILE A 422 -17.98 -0.16 -9.41
C ILE A 422 -18.35 1.12 -10.17
N SER A 423 -18.03 1.18 -11.46
CA SER A 423 -18.50 2.27 -12.30
C SER A 423 -20.03 2.19 -12.45
N PRO A 424 -20.76 3.32 -12.37
CA PRO A 424 -22.22 3.35 -12.56
C PRO A 424 -22.68 2.73 -13.88
N GLU A 425 -21.79 2.68 -14.87
CA GLU A 425 -22.07 2.29 -16.25
C GLU A 425 -21.65 0.85 -16.56
N CYS A 426 -20.89 0.21 -15.67
CA CYS A 426 -20.49 -1.19 -15.83
C CYS A 426 -21.50 -2.08 -15.09
N GLY A 427 -21.92 -3.18 -15.74
CA GLY A 427 -22.92 -4.11 -15.20
C GLY A 427 -22.54 -4.70 -13.83
N SER A 428 -23.45 -5.48 -13.22
CA SER A 428 -23.27 -6.00 -11.86
C SER A 428 -22.01 -6.86 -11.71
N THR A 429 -20.93 -6.25 -11.23
CA THR A 429 -19.74 -6.98 -10.81
C THR A 429 -19.98 -7.63 -9.46
N ARG A 430 -19.49 -8.84 -9.28
CA ARG A 430 -19.60 -9.55 -7.99
C ARG A 430 -18.86 -8.77 -6.90
N SER A 431 -19.58 -8.41 -5.86
CA SER A 431 -19.04 -7.88 -4.61
C SER A 431 -18.81 -9.01 -3.60
N PHE A 432 -17.92 -8.75 -2.65
CA PHE A 432 -17.64 -9.65 -1.53
C PHE A 432 -17.97 -8.93 -0.22
N ILE A 433 -18.52 -9.66 0.73
CA ILE A 433 -18.73 -9.15 2.10
C ILE A 433 -17.38 -9.05 2.82
N LEU A 434 -17.33 -8.23 3.87
CA LEU A 434 -16.09 -7.98 4.62
C LEU A 434 -15.49 -9.28 5.17
N ALA A 435 -16.33 -10.18 5.71
CA ALA A 435 -15.90 -11.47 6.24
C ALA A 435 -15.17 -12.36 5.22
N ARG A 436 -15.41 -12.16 3.91
CA ARG A 436 -14.75 -12.90 2.82
C ARG A 436 -13.64 -12.10 2.15
N THR A 437 -13.40 -10.86 2.58
CA THR A 437 -12.35 -9.99 2.05
C THR A 437 -11.22 -9.94 3.07
N LYS A 438 -10.18 -10.74 2.82
CA LYS A 438 -9.08 -11.00 3.77
C LYS A 438 -7.96 -9.97 3.72
N PHE A 439 -7.86 -9.27 2.61
CA PHE A 439 -6.97 -8.13 2.44
C PHE A 439 -7.63 -7.13 1.49
N LYS A 440 -7.38 -5.84 1.71
CA LYS A 440 -7.83 -4.73 0.89
C LYS A 440 -6.63 -3.81 0.72
N GLY A 441 -6.42 -3.30 -0.49
CA GLY A 441 -5.39 -2.30 -0.73
C GLY A 441 -5.67 -1.52 -2.00
N TYR A 442 -5.14 -0.30 -2.06
CA TYR A 442 -5.18 0.55 -3.24
C TYR A 442 -3.75 0.92 -3.63
N ASN A 443 -3.40 0.73 -4.89
CA ASN A 443 -2.14 1.19 -5.45
C ASN A 443 -2.39 2.48 -6.24
N TYR A 444 -1.99 3.60 -5.66
CA TYR A 444 -2.15 4.93 -6.26
C TYR A 444 -1.46 5.03 -7.62
N SER A 445 -0.21 4.58 -7.71
CA SER A 445 0.60 4.64 -8.94
C SER A 445 0.02 3.83 -10.11
N CYS A 446 -0.81 2.82 -9.83
CA CYS A 446 -1.48 2.01 -10.84
C CYS A 446 -2.98 2.34 -11.00
N ASN A 447 -3.53 3.30 -10.24
CA ASN A 447 -4.97 3.59 -10.19
C ASN A 447 -5.83 2.32 -10.02
N THR A 448 -5.40 1.41 -9.13
CA THR A 448 -5.91 0.04 -9.07
C THR A 448 -6.12 -0.40 -7.63
N PHE A 449 -7.30 -0.94 -7.32
CA PHE A 449 -7.53 -1.65 -6.06
C PHE A 449 -7.27 -3.15 -6.21
N LEU A 450 -6.85 -3.77 -5.11
CA LEU A 450 -6.66 -5.21 -4.99
C LEU A 450 -7.33 -5.69 -3.70
N ASP A 451 -8.28 -6.61 -3.85
CA ASP A 451 -8.85 -7.36 -2.73
C ASP A 451 -8.36 -8.81 -2.79
N PHE A 452 -8.03 -9.38 -1.65
CA PHE A 452 -7.83 -10.81 -1.51
C PHE A 452 -9.07 -11.44 -0.91
N VAL A 453 -9.74 -12.32 -1.65
CA VAL A 453 -11.09 -12.78 -1.32
C VAL A 453 -11.22 -14.29 -1.27
N GLU A 454 -12.12 -14.76 -0.40
CA GLU A 454 -12.60 -16.14 -0.36
C GLU A 454 -13.75 -16.35 -1.35
N ASP A 455 -13.49 -17.13 -2.39
CA ASP A 455 -14.43 -17.42 -3.47
C ASP A 455 -14.94 -18.88 -3.43
N GLU A 456 -16.18 -19.04 -2.95
CA GLU A 456 -16.91 -20.32 -2.94
C GLU A 456 -17.29 -20.83 -4.33
N ARG A 457 -17.41 -19.96 -5.34
CA ARG A 457 -17.80 -20.38 -6.70
C ARG A 457 -16.62 -20.90 -7.51
N CYS A 458 -15.41 -20.73 -7.00
CA CYS A 458 -14.19 -20.98 -7.74
C CYS A 458 -13.78 -22.46 -7.74
N CYS A 459 -13.87 -23.12 -6.59
CA CYS A 459 -13.49 -24.51 -6.43
C CYS A 459 -14.77 -25.35 -6.33
N SER A 460 -15.02 -26.15 -7.37
CA SER A 460 -16.31 -26.78 -7.66
C SER A 460 -16.65 -28.01 -6.81
N GLU A 461 -15.84 -28.34 -5.81
CA GLU A 461 -16.08 -29.50 -4.94
C GLU A 461 -16.87 -29.04 -3.71
N SER A 462 -18.06 -29.61 -3.50
CA SER A 462 -19.00 -29.25 -2.44
C SER A 462 -18.46 -29.44 -1.01
N SER A 463 -17.33 -30.15 -0.86
CA SER A 463 -16.58 -30.35 0.39
C SER A 463 -15.32 -29.48 0.52
N SER A 464 -14.96 -28.70 -0.51
CA SER A 464 -13.74 -27.89 -0.53
C SER A 464 -13.95 -26.54 0.17
N THR A 465 -12.92 -26.07 0.88
CA THR A 465 -12.93 -24.71 1.43
C THR A 465 -12.98 -23.67 0.30
N PRO A 466 -13.61 -22.50 0.54
CA PRO A 466 -13.57 -21.39 -0.41
C PRO A 466 -12.13 -21.11 -0.86
N CYS A 467 -11.96 -20.89 -2.17
CA CYS A 467 -10.65 -20.66 -2.74
C CYS A 467 -10.29 -19.18 -2.69
N LEU A 468 -9.08 -18.89 -2.20
CA LEU A 468 -8.47 -17.58 -2.16
C LEU A 468 -8.12 -17.13 -3.59
N ARG A 469 -8.51 -15.90 -3.92
CA ARG A 469 -8.28 -15.25 -5.21
C ARG A 469 -8.02 -13.76 -5.03
N LEU A 470 -7.28 -13.19 -5.95
CA LEU A 470 -7.18 -11.76 -6.16
C LEU A 470 -8.38 -11.27 -6.95
N ARG A 471 -8.93 -10.14 -6.51
CA ARG A 471 -9.94 -9.36 -7.20
C ARG A 471 -9.37 -7.96 -7.43
N VAL A 472 -9.29 -7.57 -8.69
CA VAL A 472 -8.60 -6.33 -9.08
C VAL A 472 -9.49 -5.49 -9.96
N GLY A 473 -9.63 -4.22 -9.62
CA GLY A 473 -10.30 -3.23 -10.47
C GLY A 473 -9.43 -2.00 -10.64
N THR A 474 -9.40 -1.49 -11.87
CA THR A 474 -8.54 -0.39 -12.29
C THR A 474 -9.37 0.66 -13.01
N ARG A 475 -8.89 1.90 -12.99
CA ARG A 475 -9.32 2.95 -13.92
C ARG A 475 -8.10 3.42 -14.70
N ARG A 476 -8.33 3.82 -15.94
CA ARG A 476 -7.30 4.41 -16.80
C ARG A 476 -7.85 5.65 -17.46
N GLU A 477 -7.01 6.63 -17.73
CA GLU A 477 -7.41 7.78 -18.53
C GLU A 477 -7.93 7.28 -19.88
N ALA A 478 -9.06 7.86 -20.29
CA ALA A 478 -9.71 7.53 -21.52
C ALA A 478 -9.06 8.32 -22.67
N PRO A 479 -8.91 7.73 -23.86
CA PRO A 479 -8.45 8.46 -25.03
C PRO A 479 -9.34 9.66 -25.36
N GLU A 480 -8.78 10.65 -26.04
CA GLU A 480 -9.54 11.80 -26.55
C GLU A 480 -10.73 11.30 -27.40
N LYS A 481 -11.95 11.77 -27.10
CA LYS A 481 -13.22 11.37 -27.74
C LYS A 481 -13.70 9.94 -27.42
N TRP A 482 -13.27 9.37 -26.30
CA TRP A 482 -13.83 8.11 -25.80
C TRP A 482 -15.33 8.24 -25.51
N THR A 483 -16.13 7.35 -26.10
CA THR A 483 -17.55 7.18 -25.76
C THR A 483 -17.74 5.88 -25.00
N HIS A 484 -18.64 5.90 -24.02
CA HIS A 484 -18.86 4.75 -23.17
C HIS A 484 -19.61 3.65 -23.95
N PRO A 485 -19.11 2.39 -23.99
CA PRO A 485 -19.75 1.30 -24.73
C PRO A 485 -21.20 1.01 -24.28
N CYS A 486 -21.58 1.42 -23.07
CA CYS A 486 -22.91 1.20 -22.50
C CYS A 486 -23.89 2.36 -22.73
N GLN A 487 -23.51 3.44 -23.43
CA GLN A 487 -24.44 4.52 -23.78
C GLN A 487 -25.47 4.14 -24.86
N ASP A 488 -25.26 3.03 -25.59
CA ASP A 488 -26.14 2.62 -26.69
C ASP A 488 -27.42 1.87 -26.25
N THR A 489 -27.53 1.46 -24.98
CA THR A 489 -28.76 0.83 -24.48
C THR A 489 -29.56 1.78 -23.60
N SER A 490 -30.56 2.39 -24.22
CA SER A 490 -31.62 3.18 -23.61
C SER A 490 -32.10 2.65 -22.24
N SER A 491 -31.82 3.41 -21.18
CA SER A 491 -32.81 3.62 -20.13
C SER A 491 -32.63 5.02 -19.57
N LYS A 492 -33.71 5.81 -19.62
CA LYS A 492 -33.83 7.14 -19.04
C LYS A 492 -33.83 7.04 -17.50
N ALA A 493 -32.71 6.65 -16.91
CA ALA A 493 -32.42 7.03 -15.54
C ALA A 493 -31.55 8.27 -15.64
N LYS A 494 -32.10 9.45 -15.30
CA LYS A 494 -31.30 10.65 -15.04
C LYS A 494 -30.43 10.35 -13.82
N SER A 495 -29.31 9.65 -14.03
CA SER A 495 -28.16 9.76 -13.17
C SER A 495 -27.73 11.20 -13.25
N VAL A 496 -27.75 11.92 -12.12
CA VAL A 496 -27.15 13.23 -11.99
C VAL A 496 -25.64 13.02 -12.08
N SER A 497 -25.13 12.78 -13.28
CA SER A 497 -23.72 12.98 -13.57
C SER A 497 -23.53 14.51 -13.65
N PRO A 498 -22.72 15.13 -12.78
CA PRO A 498 -22.36 16.52 -12.96
C PRO A 498 -21.81 16.70 -14.38
N SER A 499 -22.11 17.83 -15.01
CA SER A 499 -21.42 18.24 -16.23
C SER A 499 -19.92 18.17 -15.95
N LEU A 500 -19.17 17.43 -16.78
CA LEU A 500 -17.71 17.41 -16.71
C LEU A 500 -17.23 18.87 -16.74
N GLN A 501 -16.55 19.30 -15.67
CA GLN A 501 -15.90 20.60 -15.67
C GLN A 501 -14.59 20.51 -16.48
N ASP A 502 -14.02 21.64 -16.87
CA ASP A 502 -12.80 21.67 -17.71
C ASP A 502 -11.61 20.88 -17.11
N ASP A 503 -11.57 20.71 -15.78
CA ASP A 503 -10.53 19.98 -15.05
C ASP A 503 -10.81 18.47 -14.88
N ASP A 504 -11.96 17.97 -15.36
CA ASP A 504 -12.29 16.55 -15.25
C ASP A 504 -11.58 15.70 -16.30
N VAL A 505 -10.91 14.64 -15.83
CA VAL A 505 -10.33 13.60 -16.66
C VAL A 505 -11.35 12.49 -16.86
N VAL A 506 -11.64 12.16 -18.12
CA VAL A 506 -12.51 11.02 -18.42
C VAL A 506 -11.74 9.72 -18.16
N TYR A 507 -12.31 8.85 -17.34
CA TYR A 507 -11.73 7.53 -17.05
C TYR A 507 -12.52 6.41 -17.71
N ARG A 508 -11.79 5.46 -18.29
CA ARG A 508 -12.32 4.14 -18.64
C ARG A 508 -12.14 3.19 -17.46
N HIS A 509 -13.16 2.39 -17.20
CA HIS A 509 -13.18 1.38 -16.14
C HIS A 509 -13.24 -0.02 -16.76
N PRO A 510 -12.09 -0.68 -16.99
CA PRO A 510 -12.07 -2.08 -17.39
C PRO A 510 -12.86 -2.96 -16.40
N PRO A 511 -13.44 -4.08 -16.87
CA PRO A 511 -14.12 -5.01 -15.98
C PRO A 511 -13.20 -5.53 -14.87
N ILE A 512 -13.74 -5.62 -13.65
CA ILE A 512 -13.04 -6.19 -12.50
C ILE A 512 -12.59 -7.61 -12.83
N ARG A 513 -11.31 -7.89 -12.64
CA ARG A 513 -10.66 -9.17 -12.95
C ARG A 513 -10.51 -10.01 -11.69
N MET A 514 -10.63 -11.33 -11.84
CA MET A 514 -10.40 -12.31 -10.79
C MET A 514 -9.25 -13.22 -11.19
N TRP A 515 -8.24 -13.36 -10.35
CA TRP A 515 -7.08 -14.21 -10.59
C TRP A 515 -6.74 -15.09 -9.37
N PRO A 516 -6.34 -16.35 -9.56
CA PRO A 516 -6.30 -17.10 -10.81
C PRO A 516 -7.71 -17.37 -11.34
N PRO A 517 -7.87 -17.82 -12.58
CA PRO A 517 -9.16 -18.32 -13.08
C PRO A 517 -9.65 -19.53 -12.25
N PRO A 518 -10.92 -19.98 -12.35
CA PRO A 518 -11.40 -21.15 -11.60
C PRO A 518 -10.52 -22.39 -11.73
N SER A 519 -10.43 -23.21 -10.67
CA SER A 519 -9.54 -24.39 -10.63
C SER A 519 -9.90 -25.45 -11.68
N SER A 520 -11.16 -25.48 -12.11
CA SER A 520 -11.68 -26.37 -13.17
C SER A 520 -11.26 -25.97 -14.58
N GLN A 521 -10.66 -24.79 -14.77
CA GLN A 521 -10.43 -24.21 -16.10
C GLN A 521 -9.20 -24.78 -16.83
N CYS A 522 -8.05 -24.89 -16.18
CA CYS A 522 -6.81 -25.45 -16.73
C CYS A 522 -6.00 -26.16 -15.64
N ALA A 523 -5.15 -27.13 -16.02
CA ALA A 523 -4.21 -27.77 -15.09
C ALA A 523 -3.27 -26.75 -14.40
N CYS A 524 -2.88 -25.72 -15.14
CA CYS A 524 -2.10 -24.61 -14.59
C CYS A 524 -2.89 -23.78 -13.58
N SER A 525 -4.21 -23.57 -13.77
CA SER A 525 -5.08 -22.95 -12.78
C SER A 525 -5.21 -23.80 -11.52
N LYS A 526 -5.40 -25.12 -11.68
CA LYS A 526 -5.41 -26.07 -10.57
C LYS A 526 -4.12 -25.99 -9.74
N ARG A 527 -2.95 -25.93 -10.38
CA ARG A 527 -1.65 -25.74 -9.72
C ARG A 527 -1.56 -24.40 -8.99
N LEU A 528 -1.98 -23.30 -9.62
CA LEU A 528 -2.05 -21.98 -8.98
C LEU A 528 -2.91 -22.02 -7.72
N HIS A 529 -4.05 -22.71 -7.77
CA HIS A 529 -4.88 -22.89 -6.59
C HIS A 529 -4.19 -23.67 -5.48
N THR A 530 -3.41 -24.72 -5.80
CA THR A 530 -2.59 -25.43 -4.81
C THR A 530 -1.54 -24.53 -4.14
N ILE A 531 -0.93 -23.62 -4.90
CA ILE A 531 0.07 -22.67 -4.38
C ILE A 531 -0.61 -21.61 -3.50
N LEU A 532 -1.70 -21.01 -3.98
CA LEU A 532 -2.37 -19.90 -3.30
C LEU A 532 -3.23 -20.35 -2.11
N ASN A 533 -3.64 -21.62 -2.08
CA ASN A 533 -4.46 -22.20 -1.04
C ASN A 533 -3.70 -23.34 -0.35
N PRO A 534 -2.58 -23.04 0.34
CA PRO A 534 -1.78 -24.07 0.96
C PRO A 534 -2.61 -24.87 1.97
N ALA A 535 -2.38 -26.19 2.00
CA ALA A 535 -2.98 -27.05 3.00
C ALA A 535 -2.48 -26.65 4.40
N LEU A 536 -3.40 -26.53 5.35
CA LEU A 536 -3.07 -26.21 6.74
C LEU A 536 -3.37 -27.40 7.64
N PRO A 537 -2.56 -27.64 8.69
CA PRO A 537 -2.89 -28.61 9.71
C PRO A 537 -4.09 -28.13 10.55
N GLY A 538 -5.14 -28.95 10.65
CA GLY A 538 -6.34 -28.67 11.45
C GLY A 538 -7.63 -28.51 10.63
N PRO A 539 -8.76 -28.22 11.30
CA PRO A 539 -10.05 -28.04 10.62
C PRO A 539 -9.97 -26.90 9.60
N ALA A 540 -10.57 -27.13 8.44
CA ALA A 540 -10.49 -26.22 7.30
C ALA A 540 -11.20 -24.87 7.52
N HIS A 541 -11.99 -24.77 8.60
CA HIS A 541 -12.74 -23.58 9.01
C HIS A 541 -11.99 -22.80 10.09
N GLY A 542 -11.88 -21.48 9.89
CA GLY A 542 -11.20 -20.57 10.80
C GLY A 542 -9.72 -20.43 10.49
N LYS A 543 -9.38 -19.93 9.29
CA LYS A 543 -8.01 -19.54 8.92
C LYS A 543 -7.80 -18.07 9.23
N SER A 544 -6.64 -17.71 9.74
CA SER A 544 -6.20 -16.32 9.85
C SER A 544 -5.32 -15.98 8.64
N ILE A 545 -5.60 -14.84 8.00
CA ILE A 545 -4.88 -14.38 6.81
C ILE A 545 -4.42 -12.96 7.08
N SER A 546 -3.14 -12.71 6.83
CA SER A 546 -2.52 -11.40 6.92
C SER A 546 -1.73 -11.16 5.64
N GLY A 547 -1.91 -10.00 5.00
CA GLY A 547 -1.31 -9.66 3.72
C GLY A 547 -0.60 -8.32 3.78
N VAL A 548 0.44 -8.17 2.97
CA VAL A 548 1.13 -6.91 2.68
C VAL A 548 1.21 -6.75 1.17
N LEU A 549 0.88 -5.56 0.71
CA LEU A 549 0.92 -5.19 -0.70
C LEU A 549 1.91 -4.05 -0.89
N ASP A 550 2.84 -4.21 -1.82
CA ASP A 550 3.64 -3.10 -2.34
C ASP A 550 3.34 -2.88 -3.83
N LYS A 551 4.19 -2.10 -4.51
CA LYS A 551 4.04 -1.78 -5.93
C LYS A 551 4.31 -2.96 -6.87
N ARG A 552 5.01 -4.01 -6.40
CA ARG A 552 5.57 -5.10 -7.20
C ARG A 552 4.98 -6.46 -6.85
N ARG A 553 4.54 -6.68 -5.61
CA ARG A 553 4.19 -7.97 -5.05
C ARG A 553 3.08 -7.85 -4.03
N PHE A 554 2.34 -8.94 -3.94
CA PHE A 554 1.44 -9.21 -2.84
C PHE A 554 1.97 -10.43 -2.08
N VAL A 555 2.30 -10.24 -0.81
CA VAL A 555 2.78 -11.31 0.08
C VAL A 555 1.73 -11.53 1.15
N TYR A 556 1.38 -12.77 1.42
CA TYR A 556 0.46 -13.08 2.50
C TYR A 556 0.84 -14.36 3.22
N MET A 557 0.42 -14.45 4.47
CA MET A 557 0.54 -15.64 5.29
C MET A 557 -0.85 -16.19 5.60
N VAL A 558 -1.00 -17.51 5.46
CA VAL A 558 -2.19 -18.24 5.89
C VAL A 558 -1.83 -19.07 7.13
N ARG A 559 -2.56 -18.86 8.23
CA ARG A 559 -2.39 -19.57 9.51
C ARG A 559 -3.66 -20.31 9.92
N PRO A 560 -3.56 -21.43 10.67
CA PRO A 560 -4.70 -21.99 11.39
C PRO A 560 -5.18 -21.01 12.47
N GLY A 561 -6.45 -20.64 12.51
CA GLY A 561 -6.98 -19.55 13.34
C GLY A 561 -7.21 -19.88 14.82
N ARG A 562 -6.72 -21.02 15.33
CA ARG A 562 -6.89 -21.42 16.74
C ARG A 562 -5.57 -21.54 17.52
N SER A 563 -4.45 -21.11 16.96
CA SER A 563 -3.15 -21.20 17.65
C SER A 563 -2.24 -20.04 17.27
N ASP A 564 -1.97 -19.17 18.23
CA ASP A 564 -1.05 -18.03 18.08
C ASP A 564 0.40 -18.48 17.79
N ASN A 565 0.74 -19.71 18.18
CA ASN A 565 2.06 -20.32 17.95
C ASN A 565 2.12 -21.24 16.72
N ALA A 566 1.03 -21.39 15.97
CA ALA A 566 1.06 -22.23 14.78
C ALA A 566 1.84 -21.57 13.64
N LEU A 567 2.69 -22.35 12.99
CA LEU A 567 3.39 -21.93 11.78
C LEU A 567 2.37 -21.66 10.66
N GLY A 568 2.44 -20.47 10.08
CA GLY A 568 1.72 -20.10 8.87
C GLY A 568 2.56 -20.34 7.63
N THR A 569 1.89 -20.58 6.50
CA THR A 569 2.54 -20.69 5.19
C THR A 569 2.50 -19.33 4.49
N ILE A 570 3.66 -18.87 4.02
CA ILE A 570 3.83 -17.60 3.33
C ILE A 570 3.82 -17.83 1.82
N VAL A 571 3.01 -17.06 1.12
CA VAL A 571 2.84 -17.11 -0.33
C VAL A 571 3.14 -15.73 -0.92
N VAL A 572 3.87 -15.71 -2.02
CA VAL A 572 4.24 -14.51 -2.76
C VAL A 572 3.59 -14.54 -4.13
N VAL A 573 2.96 -13.44 -4.53
CA VAL A 573 2.48 -13.19 -5.89
C VAL A 573 3.26 -11.99 -6.44
N ASN A 574 3.95 -12.18 -7.57
CA ASN A 574 4.83 -11.18 -8.15
C ASN A 574 4.27 -10.62 -9.46
N PHE A 575 4.19 -9.29 -9.55
CA PHE A 575 3.74 -8.54 -10.72
C PHE A 575 4.90 -7.96 -11.54
N THR A 576 6.15 -8.24 -11.16
CA THR A 576 7.34 -7.91 -11.97
C THR A 576 7.87 -9.15 -12.67
N ARG A 577 8.41 -8.96 -13.88
CA ARG A 577 9.23 -10.00 -14.52
C ARG A 577 10.51 -10.11 -13.70
N GLY A 578 10.87 -11.32 -13.28
CA GLY A 578 12.18 -11.57 -12.67
C GLY A 578 13.31 -11.17 -13.62
N ALA A 579 14.55 -11.12 -13.11
CA ALA A 579 15.72 -10.90 -13.96
C ALA A 579 15.63 -11.82 -15.18
N LEU A 580 15.60 -11.23 -16.39
CA LEU A 580 15.62 -11.99 -17.63
C LEU A 580 16.79 -12.97 -17.53
N PRO A 581 16.59 -14.29 -17.73
CA PRO A 581 17.71 -15.21 -17.77
C PRO A 581 18.70 -14.66 -18.79
N SER A 582 19.97 -14.55 -18.39
CA SER A 582 21.05 -14.12 -19.26
C SER A 582 20.95 -14.91 -20.56
N LYS A 583 21.02 -14.22 -21.71
CA LYS A 583 20.98 -14.85 -23.03
C LYS A 583 21.92 -16.07 -22.99
N PRO A 584 21.47 -17.26 -23.41
CA PRO A 584 22.36 -18.41 -23.44
C PRO A 584 23.54 -18.05 -24.36
N ASN A 585 24.74 -18.02 -23.77
CA ASN A 585 25.96 -17.90 -24.55
C ASN A 585 26.00 -19.03 -25.57
N GLU A 586 26.39 -18.67 -26.79
CA GLU A 586 26.50 -19.58 -27.91
C GLU A 586 27.40 -20.79 -27.60
N ALA A 587 26.98 -21.93 -28.14
CA ALA A 587 27.73 -23.15 -28.42
C ALA A 587 28.06 -24.12 -27.27
N VAL A 588 27.17 -25.10 -27.07
CA VAL A 588 27.58 -26.51 -26.95
C VAL A 588 26.65 -27.35 -27.84
N PRO A 589 27.16 -28.25 -28.70
CA PRO A 589 26.31 -29.04 -29.59
C PRO A 589 25.48 -30.06 -28.81
N THR A 590 24.21 -30.13 -29.19
CA THR A 590 23.22 -31.14 -28.79
C THR A 590 23.68 -32.55 -29.13
N ASP A 591 23.58 -33.47 -28.17
CA ASP A 591 23.21 -34.85 -28.50
C ASP A 591 22.30 -35.45 -27.43
N HIS A 592 21.38 -36.28 -27.91
CA HIS A 592 20.37 -37.09 -27.23
C HIS A 592 19.04 -36.44 -26.83
N GLY A 593 18.01 -36.81 -27.61
CA GLY A 593 16.60 -36.58 -27.35
C GLY A 593 16.13 -37.27 -26.08
N GLY A 594 15.96 -36.48 -25.03
CA GLY A 594 15.10 -36.77 -23.90
C GLY A 594 13.91 -35.82 -23.93
N SER A 595 12.71 -36.38 -23.77
CA SER A 595 11.48 -35.65 -23.46
C SER A 595 11.74 -34.50 -22.47
N MET A 596 11.34 -33.27 -22.83
CA MET A 596 11.32 -32.11 -21.94
C MET A 596 10.24 -32.28 -20.84
N GLU A 597 10.38 -33.27 -19.97
CA GLU A 597 9.78 -33.23 -18.64
C GLU A 597 10.75 -32.51 -17.72
N GLY A 598 10.82 -31.18 -17.86
CA GLY A 598 11.49 -30.33 -16.88
C GLY A 598 10.87 -30.58 -15.51
N GLN A 599 11.72 -30.83 -14.50
CA GLN A 599 11.31 -31.01 -13.11
C GLN A 599 10.42 -29.85 -12.65
N PHE A 600 9.11 -30.06 -12.65
CA PHE A 600 8.14 -29.05 -12.24
C PHE A 600 8.19 -28.90 -10.72
N ASN A 601 8.67 -27.76 -10.21
CA ASN A 601 8.58 -27.44 -8.80
C ASN A 601 7.10 -27.21 -8.41
N PRO A 602 6.46 -28.08 -7.62
CA PRO A 602 5.02 -27.97 -7.32
C PRO A 602 4.66 -26.70 -6.52
N SER A 603 5.62 -26.09 -5.83
CA SER A 603 5.39 -24.91 -4.98
C SER A 603 5.61 -23.57 -5.68
N ARG A 604 5.99 -23.56 -6.97
CA ARG A 604 6.29 -22.35 -7.75
C ARG A 604 5.60 -22.38 -9.09
N TRP A 605 4.99 -21.28 -9.48
CA TRP A 605 4.44 -21.04 -10.82
C TRP A 605 5.09 -19.79 -11.40
N GLU A 606 5.44 -19.86 -12.67
CA GLU A 606 5.98 -18.74 -13.45
C GLU A 606 5.25 -18.67 -14.78
N TRP A 607 5.01 -17.44 -15.21
CA TRP A 607 4.41 -17.12 -16.48
C TRP A 607 5.41 -17.40 -17.61
N THR A 608 4.96 -18.13 -18.63
CA THR A 608 5.74 -18.37 -19.84
C THR A 608 4.91 -18.06 -21.08
N PRO A 609 5.46 -17.31 -22.06
CA PRO A 609 4.73 -16.99 -23.29
C PRO A 609 4.19 -18.23 -23.98
N GLY A 610 2.87 -18.29 -24.21
CA GLY A 610 2.23 -19.37 -24.96
C GLY A 610 1.92 -20.64 -24.16
N ALA A 611 2.20 -20.68 -22.84
CA ALA A 611 1.54 -21.63 -21.98
C ALA A 611 0.02 -21.33 -21.96
N CYS A 612 -0.82 -22.37 -22.11
CA CYS A 612 -2.29 -22.29 -22.09
C CYS A 612 -3.01 -21.57 -23.27
N LYS A 613 -2.57 -21.82 -24.51
CA LYS A 613 -3.23 -21.36 -25.76
C LYS A 613 -4.69 -21.81 -26.01
N LYS A 614 -5.26 -22.74 -25.23
CA LYS A 614 -6.62 -23.31 -25.47
C LYS A 614 -7.51 -23.44 -24.21
N GLY A 615 -7.39 -22.54 -23.22
CA GLY A 615 -8.28 -22.62 -22.04
C GLY A 615 -8.06 -21.62 -20.90
N VAL A 616 -7.28 -20.57 -21.13
CA VAL A 616 -6.98 -19.43 -20.24
C VAL A 616 -6.30 -19.78 -18.91
N CYS A 617 -4.98 -19.81 -18.98
CA CYS A 617 -4.13 -19.32 -17.90
C CYS A 617 -3.33 -18.20 -18.57
N TRP A 618 -3.57 -16.94 -18.21
CA TRP A 618 -2.91 -15.80 -18.86
C TRP A 618 -1.44 -15.75 -18.52
#